data_AF-A0A0G1EUD8-F1
#
_entry.id   AF-A0A0G1EUD8-F1
#
_cell.length_a   1.000
_cell.length_b   1.000
_cell.length_c   1.000
_cell.angle_alpha   90.00
_cell.angle_beta   90.00
_cell.angle_gamma   90.00
#
_symmetry.space_group_name_H-M   'P 1'
#
loop_
_entity.id
_entity.type
_entity.pdbx_description
1 polymer ?
#
loop_
_entity_poly.entity_id
_entity_poly.type
_entity_poly.pdbx_seq_one_letter_code
_entity_poly.pdbx_strand_id
1 'polypeptide(L)'
;MRIYRDIIKSAWHILWHYAWLWPFGLFAAFLGNGGEYGSVVSAVDKVSQQGDLLAGIRQAILNHRLIDFVQGIKQAIDSAPAQIITTLFLMLVVVLGVIWIIIVSQAALIKASSNINENTPVTFNNAAIEGNQHFWPILLLNILSRFVIWLLLAVTILPFLISYLARGGGAEFDSYIIISFLIFVPLAVIISFIIKYAVIAVVLEKQSWWPALVKAINLFFRNWLVSLEMAAILFVINYILSIVVYSLIANSLLSAPLVFALRGINLATVLKFLPQILLLMAVGAWFGTFQYAAWTILYRRLVSGQIMPKLIRLSDDIPNYLENWFRRNPASLPKPKKSSTK
;
A
#
# COMPACT_ATOMS: atom_id res chain seq x y z
N MET A 1 -21.42 -15.88 1.94
CA MET A 1 -20.93 -15.51 0.58
C MET A 1 -21.29 -14.08 0.13
N ARG A 2 -22.17 -13.34 0.83
CA ARG A 2 -22.65 -12.01 0.38
C ARG A 2 -21.75 -10.82 0.77
N ILE A 3 -21.16 -10.82 1.96
CA ILE A 3 -20.49 -9.63 2.54
C ILE A 3 -19.40 -9.03 1.63
N TYR A 4 -18.35 -9.76 1.26
CA TYR A 4 -17.26 -9.23 0.42
C TYR A 4 -17.75 -8.84 -0.98
N ARG A 5 -18.62 -9.67 -1.57
CA ARG A 5 -19.22 -9.38 -2.88
C ARG A 5 -19.99 -8.06 -2.82
N ASP A 6 -20.73 -7.80 -1.75
CA ASP A 6 -21.48 -6.57 -1.57
C ASP A 6 -20.54 -5.38 -1.39
N ILE A 7 -19.45 -5.52 -0.61
CA ILE A 7 -18.43 -4.46 -0.45
C ILE A 7 -17.84 -4.10 -1.82
N ILE A 8 -17.40 -5.10 -2.58
CA ILE A 8 -16.78 -4.91 -3.90
C ILE A 8 -17.79 -4.32 -4.89
N LYS A 9 -19.04 -4.82 -4.89
CA LYS A 9 -20.10 -4.30 -5.77
C LYS A 9 -20.44 -2.85 -5.44
N SER A 10 -20.54 -2.49 -4.15
CA SER A 10 -20.77 -1.11 -3.72
C SER A 10 -19.60 -0.20 -4.06
N ALA A 11 -18.35 -0.63 -3.82
CA ALA A 11 -17.16 0.13 -4.20
C ALA A 11 -17.07 0.33 -5.73
N TRP A 12 -17.42 -0.70 -6.50
CA TRP A 12 -17.51 -0.62 -7.97
C TRP A 12 -18.61 0.33 -8.44
N HIS A 13 -19.77 0.31 -7.76
CA HIS A 13 -20.86 1.23 -8.06
C HIS A 13 -20.44 2.69 -7.85
N ILE A 14 -19.82 2.99 -6.69
CA ILE A 14 -19.26 4.31 -6.36
C ILE A 14 -18.27 4.76 -7.44
N LEU A 15 -17.35 3.86 -7.80
CA LEU A 15 -16.30 4.13 -8.76
C LEU A 15 -16.80 4.55 -10.15
N TRP A 16 -17.82 3.88 -10.68
CA TRP A 16 -18.34 4.15 -12.02
C TRP A 16 -19.38 5.27 -12.06
N HIS A 17 -20.22 5.40 -11.03
CA HIS A 17 -21.29 6.40 -11.03
C HIS A 17 -20.80 7.78 -10.59
N TYR A 18 -19.67 7.85 -9.87
CA TYR A 18 -19.13 9.09 -9.31
C TYR A 18 -17.70 9.35 -9.82
N ALA A 19 -17.54 9.45 -11.16
CA ALA A 19 -16.25 9.67 -11.82
C ALA A 19 -15.54 10.97 -11.36
N TRP A 20 -16.26 11.93 -10.80
CA TRP A 20 -15.66 13.13 -10.19
C TRP A 20 -14.77 12.82 -8.98
N LEU A 21 -14.84 11.61 -8.41
CA LEU A 21 -13.94 11.15 -7.35
C LEU A 21 -12.56 10.75 -7.86
N TRP A 22 -12.39 10.51 -9.17
CA TRP A 22 -11.15 9.99 -9.74
C TRP A 22 -9.94 10.90 -9.52
N PRO A 23 -10.03 12.24 -9.64
CA PRO A 23 -8.92 13.12 -9.30
C PRO A 23 -8.45 12.92 -7.84
N PHE A 24 -9.38 12.77 -6.89
CA PHE A 24 -9.01 12.44 -5.51
C PHE A 24 -8.37 11.06 -5.42
N GLY A 25 -8.90 10.08 -6.15
CA GLY A 25 -8.31 8.75 -6.30
C GLY A 25 -6.85 8.80 -6.78
N LEU A 26 -6.56 9.65 -7.77
CA LEU A 26 -5.23 9.80 -8.36
C LEU A 26 -4.25 10.33 -7.32
N PHE A 27 -4.64 11.41 -6.64
CA PHE A 27 -3.78 12.01 -5.63
C PHE A 27 -3.60 11.06 -4.43
N ALA A 28 -4.68 10.48 -3.93
CA ALA A 28 -4.64 9.54 -2.82
C ALA A 28 -3.78 8.29 -3.13
N ALA A 29 -3.72 7.85 -4.39
CA ALA A 29 -2.88 6.75 -4.83
C ALA A 29 -1.37 7.04 -4.67
N PHE A 30 -0.92 8.30 -4.76
CA PHE A 30 0.49 8.66 -4.58
C PHE A 30 1.01 8.39 -3.15
N LEU A 31 0.16 8.44 -2.12
CA LEU A 31 0.58 8.17 -0.73
C LEU A 31 0.62 6.66 -0.39
N GLY A 32 -0.13 5.80 -1.10
CA GLY A 32 -0.43 4.44 -0.62
C GLY A 32 -0.46 3.31 -1.65
N ASN A 33 -0.75 3.56 -2.93
CA ASN A 33 -1.02 2.45 -3.86
C ASN A 33 0.25 1.88 -4.51
N GLY A 34 1.30 2.69 -4.63
CA GLY A 34 2.61 2.23 -5.10
C GLY A 34 3.48 1.54 -4.04
N GLY A 35 3.07 1.56 -2.76
CA GLY A 35 3.97 1.28 -1.63
C GLY A 35 3.80 -0.07 -0.93
N GLU A 36 2.59 -0.60 -0.74
CA GLU A 36 2.42 -1.82 0.06
C GLU A 36 3.03 -3.06 -0.63
N TYR A 37 2.89 -3.16 -1.96
CA TYR A 37 3.46 -4.24 -2.76
C TYR A 37 4.65 -3.80 -3.60
N GLY A 38 4.67 -2.54 -4.08
CA GLY A 38 5.79 -2.02 -4.87
C GLY A 38 7.08 -1.91 -4.07
N SER A 39 7.02 -1.59 -2.77
CA SER A 39 8.21 -1.63 -1.91
C SER A 39 8.69 -3.05 -1.62
N VAL A 40 7.79 -4.04 -1.55
CA VAL A 40 8.14 -5.46 -1.36
C VAL A 40 8.71 -6.05 -2.65
N VAL A 41 8.06 -5.83 -3.79
CA VAL A 41 8.52 -6.30 -5.11
C VAL A 41 9.80 -5.60 -5.53
N SER A 42 9.92 -4.28 -5.36
CA SER A 42 11.19 -3.59 -5.61
C SER A 42 12.26 -3.94 -4.58
N ALA A 43 11.91 -4.33 -3.34
CA ALA A 43 12.88 -4.90 -2.42
C ALA A 43 13.33 -6.29 -2.87
N VAL A 44 12.43 -7.15 -3.38
CA VAL A 44 12.76 -8.47 -3.93
C VAL A 44 13.59 -8.36 -5.21
N ASP A 45 13.26 -7.42 -6.12
CA ASP A 45 14.04 -7.15 -7.33
C ASP A 45 15.40 -6.52 -7.00
N LYS A 46 15.49 -5.71 -5.95
CA LYS A 46 16.78 -5.19 -5.46
C LYS A 46 17.58 -6.26 -4.72
N VAL A 47 16.91 -7.22 -4.07
CA VAL A 47 17.52 -8.39 -3.42
C VAL A 47 18.05 -9.38 -4.47
N SER A 48 17.36 -9.58 -5.59
CA SER A 48 17.88 -10.40 -6.69
C SER A 48 19.07 -9.74 -7.41
N GLN A 49 19.18 -8.41 -7.34
CA GLN A 49 20.32 -7.62 -7.85
C GLN A 49 21.35 -7.24 -6.75
N GLN A 50 21.26 -7.77 -5.52
CA GLN A 50 21.99 -7.29 -4.33
C GLN A 50 23.51 -7.38 -4.41
N GLY A 51 24.07 -8.20 -5.30
CA GLY A 51 25.52 -8.24 -5.52
C GLY A 51 26.10 -6.90 -5.94
N ASP A 52 25.33 -6.08 -6.68
CA ASP A 52 25.84 -4.88 -7.35
C ASP A 52 25.58 -3.59 -6.57
N LEU A 53 24.44 -3.48 -5.86
CA LEU A 53 24.11 -2.30 -5.05
C LEU A 53 24.98 -2.17 -3.79
N LEU A 54 25.16 -3.27 -3.04
CA LEU A 54 25.98 -3.25 -1.84
C LEU A 54 27.48 -3.11 -2.18
N ALA A 55 27.92 -3.72 -3.29
CA ALA A 55 29.25 -3.49 -3.85
C ALA A 55 29.42 -2.03 -4.32
N GLY A 56 28.41 -1.44 -4.95
CA GLY A 56 28.39 -0.05 -5.38
C GLY A 56 28.42 0.96 -4.22
N ILE A 57 27.69 0.71 -3.13
CA ILE A 57 27.75 1.53 -1.91
C ILE A 57 29.12 1.39 -1.24
N ARG A 58 29.63 0.16 -1.11
CA ARG A 58 30.97 -0.10 -0.56
C ARG A 58 32.04 0.61 -1.40
N GLN A 59 31.97 0.51 -2.73
CA GLN A 59 32.86 1.23 -3.64
C GLN A 59 32.68 2.74 -3.57
N ALA A 60 31.46 3.27 -3.42
CA ALA A 60 31.24 4.71 -3.30
C ALA A 60 31.84 5.28 -1.99
N ILE A 61 31.77 4.52 -0.90
CA ILE A 61 32.41 4.86 0.38
C ILE A 61 33.93 4.76 0.25
N LEU A 62 34.45 3.68 -0.35
CA LEU A 62 35.89 3.47 -0.54
C LEU A 62 36.51 4.47 -1.54
N ASN A 63 35.78 4.85 -2.58
CA ASN A 63 36.25 5.74 -3.65
C ASN A 63 36.00 7.22 -3.37
N HIS A 64 35.73 7.61 -2.11
CA HIS A 64 35.56 9.00 -1.70
C HIS A 64 34.44 9.77 -2.44
N ARG A 65 33.55 9.10 -3.17
CA ARG A 65 32.47 9.73 -3.96
C ARG A 65 31.50 10.55 -3.10
N LEU A 66 31.36 10.19 -1.82
CA LEU A 66 30.59 10.99 -0.86
C LEU A 66 31.23 12.35 -0.60
N ILE A 67 32.57 12.39 -0.54
CA ILE A 67 33.31 13.63 -0.36
C ILE A 67 33.18 14.48 -1.63
N ASP A 68 33.31 13.89 -2.82
CA ASP A 68 33.12 14.61 -4.09
C ASP A 68 31.69 15.16 -4.23
N PHE A 69 30.68 14.39 -3.78
CA PHE A 69 29.29 14.85 -3.76
C PHE A 69 29.10 16.03 -2.81
N VAL A 70 29.63 15.95 -1.59
CA VAL A 70 29.55 17.06 -0.62
C VAL A 70 30.31 18.29 -1.12
N GLN A 71 31.47 18.10 -1.75
CA GLN A 71 32.23 19.17 -2.38
C GLN A 71 31.47 19.79 -3.55
N GLY A 72 30.79 18.98 -4.37
CA GLY A 72 29.94 19.45 -5.46
C GLY A 72 28.74 20.28 -4.96
N ILE A 73 28.08 19.85 -3.88
CA ILE A 73 27.02 20.66 -3.23
C ILE A 73 27.61 21.98 -2.71
N LYS A 74 28.75 21.92 -2.03
CA LYS A 74 29.39 23.11 -1.47
C LYS A 74 29.77 24.10 -2.59
N GLN A 75 30.40 23.62 -3.65
CA GLN A 75 30.76 24.43 -4.81
C GLN A 75 29.52 25.02 -5.51
N ALA A 76 28.42 24.26 -5.62
CA ALA A 76 27.17 24.78 -6.15
C ALA A 76 26.62 25.92 -5.26
N ILE A 77 26.59 25.72 -3.93
CA ILE A 77 26.15 26.74 -2.96
C ILE A 77 27.03 27.99 -3.04
N ASP A 78 28.35 27.83 -3.11
CA ASP A 78 29.31 28.94 -3.16
C ASP A 78 29.22 29.73 -4.48
N SER A 79 28.92 29.05 -5.59
CA SER A 79 28.84 29.67 -6.92
C SER A 79 27.52 30.41 -7.18
N ALA A 80 26.40 29.95 -6.62
CA ALA A 80 25.09 30.56 -6.85
C ALA A 80 24.13 30.40 -5.64
N PRO A 81 24.44 31.01 -4.48
CA PRO A 81 23.69 30.77 -3.24
C PRO A 81 22.22 31.18 -3.36
N ALA A 82 21.95 32.34 -3.97
CA ALA A 82 20.59 32.85 -4.12
C ALA A 82 19.72 31.96 -5.04
N GLN A 83 20.30 31.41 -6.11
CA GLN A 83 19.57 30.53 -7.04
C GLN A 83 19.22 29.21 -6.35
N ILE A 84 20.17 28.60 -5.63
CA ILE A 84 19.94 27.34 -4.91
C ILE A 84 18.90 27.52 -3.82
N ILE A 85 18.99 28.58 -3.01
CA ILE A 85 17.99 28.85 -1.97
C ILE A 85 16.60 29.02 -2.60
N THR A 86 16.50 29.77 -3.70
CA THR A 86 15.22 29.97 -4.41
C THR A 86 14.68 28.67 -4.97
N THR A 87 15.51 27.85 -5.61
CA THR A 87 15.12 26.53 -6.14
C THR A 87 14.68 25.58 -5.03
N LEU A 88 15.41 25.52 -3.91
CA LEU A 88 15.06 24.70 -2.76
C LEU A 88 13.75 25.17 -2.12
N PHE A 89 13.53 26.48 -2.01
CA PHE A 89 12.28 27.04 -1.49
C PHE A 89 11.10 26.70 -2.41
N LEU A 90 11.23 26.89 -3.72
CA LEU A 90 10.20 26.53 -4.70
C LEU A 90 9.89 25.02 -4.65
N MET A 91 10.92 24.18 -4.57
CA MET A 91 10.76 22.73 -4.44
C MET A 91 10.01 22.37 -3.15
N LEU A 92 10.35 23.02 -2.02
CA LEU A 92 9.67 22.82 -0.74
C LEU A 92 8.19 23.19 -0.83
N VAL A 93 7.86 24.34 -1.43
CA VAL A 93 6.46 24.77 -1.61
C VAL A 93 5.68 23.77 -2.47
N VAL A 94 6.27 23.28 -3.56
CA VAL A 94 5.64 22.26 -4.42
C VAL A 94 5.41 20.96 -3.66
N VAL A 95 6.41 20.48 -2.91
CA VAL A 95 6.31 19.24 -2.12
C VAL A 95 5.23 19.35 -1.05
N LEU A 96 5.19 20.46 -0.30
CA LEU A 96 4.16 20.71 0.71
C LEU A 96 2.76 20.80 0.08
N GLY A 97 2.64 21.48 -1.06
CA GLY A 97 1.38 21.56 -1.81
C GLY A 97 0.88 20.20 -2.27
N VAL A 98 1.78 19.35 -2.79
CA VAL A 98 1.44 17.97 -3.18
C VAL A 98 1.02 17.14 -1.98
N ILE A 99 1.76 17.20 -0.86
CA ILE A 99 1.38 16.50 0.38
C ILE A 99 -0.01 16.93 0.83
N TRP A 100 -0.29 18.24 0.81
CA TRP A 100 -1.60 18.77 1.16
C TRP A 100 -2.72 18.21 0.28
N ILE A 101 -2.58 18.27 -1.06
CA ILE A 101 -3.56 17.74 -2.00
C ILE A 101 -3.81 16.25 -1.75
N ILE A 102 -2.75 15.46 -1.54
CA ILE A 102 -2.89 14.03 -1.34
C ILE A 102 -3.69 13.73 -0.07
N ILE A 103 -3.36 14.37 1.06
CA ILE A 103 -4.04 14.13 2.34
C ILE A 103 -5.52 14.53 2.27
N VAL A 104 -5.81 15.70 1.70
CA VAL A 104 -7.20 16.18 1.50
C VAL A 104 -7.97 15.20 0.62
N SER A 105 -7.33 14.63 -0.41
CA SER A 105 -7.95 13.66 -1.31
C SER A 105 -8.33 12.36 -0.61
N GLN A 106 -7.50 11.86 0.34
CA GLN A 106 -7.85 10.67 1.13
C GLN A 106 -9.11 10.89 1.94
N ALA A 107 -9.16 12.02 2.66
CA ALA A 107 -10.29 12.37 3.51
C ALA A 107 -11.57 12.58 2.68
N ALA A 108 -11.46 13.27 1.53
CA ALA A 108 -12.56 13.47 0.60
C ALA A 108 -13.13 12.14 0.08
N LEU A 109 -12.27 11.19 -0.32
CA LEU A 109 -12.70 9.86 -0.78
C LEU A 109 -13.41 9.08 0.31
N ILE A 110 -12.87 9.05 1.53
CA ILE A 110 -13.46 8.33 2.66
C ILE A 110 -14.85 8.90 2.97
N LYS A 111 -14.95 10.23 3.06
CA LYS A 111 -16.21 10.89 3.36
C LYS A 111 -17.25 10.67 2.26
N ALA A 112 -16.87 10.91 1.00
CA ALA A 112 -17.76 10.73 -0.13
C ALA A 112 -18.23 9.27 -0.24
N SER A 113 -17.33 8.30 -0.09
CA SER A 113 -17.67 6.87 -0.15
C SER A 113 -18.63 6.46 0.97
N SER A 114 -18.43 6.99 2.17
CA SER A 114 -19.34 6.78 3.30
C SER A 114 -20.73 7.34 3.03
N ASN A 115 -20.80 8.59 2.59
CA ASN A 115 -22.04 9.33 2.37
C ASN A 115 -22.87 8.76 1.20
N ILE A 116 -22.20 8.40 0.10
CA ILE A 116 -22.85 7.76 -1.06
C ILE A 116 -23.45 6.42 -0.66
N ASN A 117 -22.75 5.65 0.19
CA ASN A 117 -23.27 4.38 0.70
C ASN A 117 -24.49 4.58 1.64
N GLU A 118 -24.71 5.80 2.15
CA GLU A 118 -25.91 6.20 2.92
C GLU A 118 -26.94 6.97 2.06
N ASN A 119 -26.75 7.06 0.74
CA ASN A 119 -27.58 7.83 -0.19
C ASN A 119 -27.67 9.33 0.14
N THR A 120 -26.65 9.89 0.78
CA THR A 120 -26.57 11.33 1.06
C THR A 120 -25.84 12.05 -0.08
N PRO A 121 -26.35 13.20 -0.56
CA PRO A 121 -25.74 13.91 -1.66
C PRO A 121 -24.40 14.51 -1.23
N VAL A 122 -23.35 14.29 -2.04
CA VAL A 122 -22.03 14.87 -1.83
C VAL A 122 -21.56 15.53 -3.12
N THR A 123 -21.04 16.75 -2.99
CA THR A 123 -20.42 17.50 -4.08
C THR A 123 -18.91 17.54 -3.89
N PHE A 124 -18.19 17.78 -4.99
CA PHE A 124 -16.73 17.88 -5.01
C PHE A 124 -16.20 18.89 -3.97
N ASN A 125 -16.78 20.09 -3.94
CA ASN A 125 -16.34 21.16 -3.04
C ASN A 125 -16.54 20.79 -1.57
N ASN A 126 -17.69 20.21 -1.23
CA ASN A 126 -17.97 19.80 0.16
C ASN A 126 -17.00 18.72 0.62
N ALA A 127 -16.69 17.75 -0.24
CA ALA A 127 -15.73 16.69 0.07
C ALA A 127 -14.31 17.23 0.30
N ALA A 128 -13.86 18.21 -0.51
CA ALA A 128 -12.55 18.84 -0.36
C ALA A 128 -12.45 19.71 0.91
N ILE A 129 -13.50 20.51 1.21
CA ILE A 129 -13.56 21.35 2.42
C ILE A 129 -13.51 20.49 3.67
N GLU A 130 -14.31 19.41 3.71
CA GLU A 130 -14.31 18.49 4.84
C GLU A 130 -12.96 17.75 4.95
N GLY A 131 -12.34 17.42 3.81
CA GLY A 131 -11.01 16.83 3.81
C GLY A 131 -9.93 17.71 4.44
N ASN A 132 -10.00 19.03 4.23
CA ASN A 132 -9.07 19.98 4.83
C ASN A 132 -9.19 20.06 6.36
N GLN A 133 -10.38 19.85 6.92
CA GLN A 133 -10.59 19.85 8.38
C GLN A 133 -9.81 18.73 9.09
N HIS A 134 -9.55 17.64 8.38
CA HIS A 134 -8.85 16.46 8.90
C HIS A 134 -7.39 16.37 8.45
N PHE A 135 -6.84 17.42 7.84
CA PHE A 135 -5.48 17.41 7.29
C PHE A 135 -4.42 17.01 8.34
N TRP A 136 -4.38 17.71 9.47
CA TRP A 136 -3.34 17.49 10.49
C TRP A 136 -3.37 16.10 11.12
N PRO A 137 -4.51 15.58 11.61
CA PRO A 137 -4.54 14.22 12.16
C PRO A 137 -4.13 13.14 11.15
N ILE A 138 -4.55 13.26 9.89
CA ILE A 138 -4.21 12.29 8.84
C ILE A 138 -2.73 12.41 8.46
N LEU A 139 -2.18 13.62 8.39
CA LEU A 139 -0.76 13.84 8.16
C LEU A 139 0.08 13.19 9.28
N LEU A 140 -0.28 13.41 10.55
CA LEU A 140 0.42 12.83 11.69
C LEU A 140 0.36 11.30 11.68
N LEU A 141 -0.78 10.70 11.35
CA LEU A 141 -0.91 9.25 11.21
C LEU A 141 0.01 8.70 10.10
N ASN A 142 0.08 9.38 8.96
CA ASN A 142 0.96 8.98 7.85
C ASN A 142 2.45 9.16 8.19
N ILE A 143 2.84 10.25 8.86
CA ILE A 143 4.23 10.45 9.31
C ILE A 143 4.60 9.38 10.33
N LEU A 144 3.74 9.13 11.32
CA LEU A 144 3.95 8.11 12.34
C LEU A 144 4.09 6.72 11.72
N SER A 145 3.23 6.36 10.76
CA SER A 145 3.31 5.06 10.09
C SER A 145 4.64 4.85 9.37
N ARG A 146 5.09 5.87 8.62
CA ARG A 146 6.38 5.83 7.93
C ARG A 146 7.53 5.75 8.93
N PHE A 147 7.49 6.53 10.00
CA PHE A 147 8.51 6.48 11.05
C PHE A 147 8.60 5.09 11.68
N VAL A 148 7.46 4.48 12.05
CA VAL A 148 7.44 3.14 12.65
C VAL A 148 7.92 2.07 11.67
N ILE A 149 7.56 2.14 10.39
CA ILE A 149 8.05 1.21 9.36
C ILE A 149 9.57 1.36 9.15
N TRP A 150 10.09 2.58 9.11
CA TRP A 150 11.53 2.84 9.00
C TRP A 150 12.29 2.37 10.23
N LEU A 151 11.73 2.58 11.43
CA LEU A 151 12.29 2.07 12.68
C LEU A 151 12.32 0.54 12.67
N LEU A 152 11.23 -0.10 12.25
CA LEU A 152 11.15 -1.54 12.11
C LEU A 152 12.19 -2.06 11.13
N LEU A 153 12.33 -1.41 9.97
CA LEU A 153 13.35 -1.74 8.97
C LEU A 153 14.77 -1.61 9.54
N ALA A 154 15.05 -0.52 10.26
CA ALA A 154 16.35 -0.31 10.89
C ALA A 154 16.64 -1.41 11.92
N VAL A 155 15.67 -1.78 12.76
CA VAL A 155 15.86 -2.85 13.74
C VAL A 155 16.05 -4.22 13.07
N THR A 156 15.33 -4.51 11.98
CA THR A 156 15.39 -5.82 11.32
C THR A 156 16.49 -5.96 10.28
N ILE A 157 17.00 -4.89 9.67
CA ILE A 157 17.95 -4.98 8.54
C ILE A 157 19.33 -4.40 8.90
N LEU A 158 19.39 -3.35 9.73
CA LEU A 158 20.62 -2.60 9.97
C LEU A 158 21.74 -3.43 10.65
N PRO A 159 21.46 -4.30 11.64
CA PRO A 159 22.50 -5.17 12.22
C PRO A 159 23.16 -6.06 11.18
N PHE A 160 22.38 -6.53 10.21
CA PHE A 160 22.86 -7.40 9.13
C PHE A 160 23.67 -6.61 8.11
N LEU A 161 23.21 -5.42 7.74
CA LEU A 161 23.97 -4.53 6.85
C LEU A 161 25.36 -4.23 7.43
N ILE A 162 25.44 -3.95 8.72
CA ILE A 162 26.71 -3.71 9.42
C ILE A 162 27.60 -4.97 9.38
N SER A 163 27.04 -6.14 9.68
CA SER A 163 27.78 -7.40 9.64
C SER A 163 28.32 -7.73 8.24
N TYR A 164 27.52 -7.50 7.19
CA TYR A 164 27.91 -7.71 5.79
C TYR A 164 29.07 -6.80 5.38
N LEU A 165 28.98 -5.51 5.73
CA LEU A 165 30.03 -4.55 5.41
C LEU A 165 31.34 -4.87 6.15
N ALA A 166 31.25 -5.43 7.36
CA ALA A 166 32.41 -5.77 8.18
C ALA A 166 33.10 -7.09 7.78
N ARG A 167 32.35 -8.12 7.40
CA ARG A 167 32.88 -9.50 7.20
C ARG A 167 32.79 -10.01 5.76
N GLY A 168 32.09 -9.31 4.88
CA GLY A 168 31.75 -9.79 3.53
C GLY A 168 30.51 -10.69 3.52
N GLY A 169 30.08 -11.08 2.31
CA GLY A 169 28.94 -11.98 2.09
C GLY A 169 29.34 -13.46 2.24
N GLY A 170 28.40 -14.28 2.74
CA GLY A 170 28.51 -15.74 2.82
C GLY A 170 27.13 -16.38 2.98
N ALA A 171 27.00 -17.70 2.78
CA ALA A 171 25.69 -18.39 2.78
C ALA A 171 24.87 -18.22 4.07
N GLU A 172 25.53 -17.98 5.21
CA GLU A 172 24.85 -17.67 6.47
C GLU A 172 24.06 -16.35 6.37
N PHE A 173 24.59 -15.35 5.68
CA PHE A 173 23.96 -14.04 5.50
C PHE A 173 22.62 -14.11 4.76
N ASP A 174 22.53 -14.94 3.72
CA ASP A 174 21.32 -15.10 2.91
C ASP A 174 20.16 -15.65 3.75
N SER A 175 20.44 -16.60 4.64
CA SER A 175 19.42 -17.18 5.52
C SER A 175 18.84 -16.16 6.51
N TYR A 176 19.67 -15.28 7.06
CA TYR A 176 19.23 -14.24 8.00
C TYR A 176 18.44 -13.13 7.32
N ILE A 177 18.77 -12.75 6.08
CA ILE A 177 17.98 -11.81 5.29
C ILE A 177 16.57 -12.35 5.07
N ILE A 178 16.45 -13.64 4.71
CA ILE A 178 15.15 -14.27 4.46
C ILE A 178 14.29 -14.25 5.74
N ILE A 179 14.87 -14.60 6.89
CA ILE A 179 14.17 -14.57 8.19
C ILE A 179 13.73 -13.14 8.54
N SER A 180 14.62 -12.16 8.35
CA SER A 180 14.31 -10.75 8.64
C SER A 180 13.19 -10.23 7.77
N PHE A 181 13.18 -10.61 6.50
CA PHE A 181 12.11 -10.26 5.56
C PHE A 181 10.78 -10.93 5.95
N LEU A 182 10.81 -12.19 6.37
CA LEU A 182 9.64 -12.94 6.84
C LEU A 182 8.98 -12.30 8.06
N ILE A 183 9.75 -11.60 8.91
CA ILE A 183 9.24 -10.88 10.07
C ILE A 183 8.82 -9.45 9.69
N PHE A 184 9.65 -8.74 8.91
CA PHE A 184 9.43 -7.35 8.54
C PHE A 184 8.14 -7.16 7.73
N VAL A 185 7.92 -7.99 6.70
CA VAL A 185 6.80 -7.81 5.77
C VAL A 185 5.44 -7.94 6.48
N PRO A 186 5.14 -9.00 7.26
CA PRO A 186 3.87 -9.09 7.98
C PRO A 186 3.64 -7.93 8.95
N LEU A 187 4.67 -7.50 9.69
CA LEU A 187 4.56 -6.39 10.62
C LEU A 187 4.29 -5.06 9.90
N ALA A 188 4.96 -4.80 8.79
CA ALA A 188 4.70 -3.62 7.97
C ALA A 188 3.27 -3.61 7.40
N VAL A 189 2.77 -4.78 6.98
CA VAL A 189 1.39 -4.94 6.50
C VAL A 189 0.37 -4.69 7.63
N ILE A 190 0.60 -5.21 8.84
CA ILE A 190 -0.23 -4.95 10.01
C ILE A 190 -0.30 -3.46 10.32
N ILE A 191 0.85 -2.78 10.35
CA ILE A 191 0.91 -1.33 10.56
C ILE A 191 0.11 -0.60 9.47
N SER A 192 0.23 -1.00 8.21
CA SER A 192 -0.51 -0.38 7.11
C SER A 192 -2.03 -0.49 7.29
N PHE A 193 -2.53 -1.65 7.70
CA PHE A 193 -3.97 -1.83 7.97
C PHE A 193 -4.46 -1.01 9.15
N ILE A 194 -3.71 -0.98 10.24
CA ILE A 194 -4.04 -0.16 11.42
C ILE A 194 -4.14 1.30 11.02
N ILE A 195 -3.18 1.81 10.25
CA ILE A 195 -3.17 3.22 9.83
C ILE A 195 -4.32 3.53 8.88
N LYS A 196 -4.65 2.60 7.98
CA LYS A 196 -5.81 2.73 7.08
C LYS A 196 -7.12 2.85 7.87
N TYR A 197 -7.31 2.03 8.90
CA TYR A 197 -8.46 2.15 9.80
C TYR A 197 -8.42 3.42 10.66
N ALA A 198 -7.25 3.85 11.13
CA ALA A 198 -7.12 5.07 11.91
C ALA A 198 -7.50 6.31 11.08
N VAL A 199 -7.05 6.38 9.82
CA VAL A 199 -7.41 7.47 8.90
C VAL A 199 -8.92 7.49 8.64
N ILE A 200 -9.56 6.32 8.44
CA ILE A 200 -11.01 6.25 8.28
C ILE A 200 -11.74 6.70 9.57
N ALA A 201 -11.25 6.28 10.74
CA ALA A 201 -11.82 6.68 12.03
C ALA A 201 -11.73 8.19 12.26
N VAL A 202 -10.60 8.83 11.94
CA VAL A 202 -10.44 10.29 12.01
C VAL A 202 -11.52 11.00 11.19
N VAL A 203 -11.73 10.57 9.94
CA VAL A 203 -12.65 11.23 9.01
C VAL A 203 -14.11 10.98 9.40
N LEU A 204 -14.48 9.72 9.66
CA LEU A 204 -15.88 9.36 9.90
C LEU A 204 -16.36 9.70 11.30
N GLU A 205 -15.48 9.64 12.29
CA GLU A 205 -15.84 9.81 13.71
C GLU A 205 -15.32 11.12 14.29
N LYS A 206 -14.63 11.94 13.48
CA LYS A 206 -14.07 13.24 13.86
C LYS A 206 -13.15 13.17 15.09
N GLN A 207 -12.47 12.04 15.26
CA GLN A 207 -11.52 11.82 16.37
C GLN A 207 -10.17 12.47 16.06
N SER A 208 -9.43 12.82 17.11
CA SER A 208 -8.00 13.14 16.97
C SER A 208 -7.19 11.89 16.63
N TRP A 209 -5.95 12.08 16.18
CA TRP A 209 -5.11 11.00 15.65
C TRP A 209 -4.86 9.86 16.66
N TRP A 210 -4.71 10.17 17.96
CA TRP A 210 -4.39 9.17 18.97
C TRP A 210 -5.58 8.25 19.33
N PRO A 211 -6.77 8.75 19.70
CA PRO A 211 -7.95 7.89 19.89
C PRO A 211 -8.28 7.05 18.66
N ALA A 212 -8.15 7.64 17.46
CA ALA A 212 -8.36 6.93 16.21
C ALA A 212 -7.37 5.77 16.02
N LEU A 213 -6.10 5.97 16.38
CA LEU A 213 -5.08 4.92 16.32
C LEU A 213 -5.38 3.78 17.30
N VAL A 214 -5.70 4.10 18.56
CA VAL A 214 -6.06 3.08 19.58
C VAL A 214 -7.30 2.29 19.14
N LYS A 215 -8.31 2.98 18.62
CA LYS A 215 -9.51 2.33 18.08
C LYS A 215 -9.17 1.41 16.90
N ALA A 216 -8.33 1.88 15.98
CA ALA A 216 -7.90 1.10 14.82
C ALA A 216 -7.09 -0.15 15.20
N ILE A 217 -6.21 -0.05 16.19
CA ILE A 217 -5.47 -1.19 16.76
C ILE A 217 -6.47 -2.23 17.28
N ASN A 218 -7.41 -1.80 18.13
CA ASN A 218 -8.42 -2.70 18.70
C ASN A 218 -9.31 -3.33 17.63
N LEU A 219 -9.72 -2.54 16.62
CA LEU A 219 -10.56 -3.01 15.52
C LEU A 219 -9.82 -4.04 14.66
N PHE A 220 -8.54 -3.79 14.37
CA PHE A 220 -7.69 -4.69 13.60
C PHE A 220 -7.47 -6.01 14.34
N PHE A 221 -6.98 -6.00 15.58
CA PHE A 221 -6.71 -7.25 16.30
C PHE A 221 -7.95 -8.11 16.54
N ARG A 222 -9.13 -7.50 16.67
CA ARG A 222 -10.41 -8.22 16.75
C ARG A 222 -10.85 -8.85 15.42
N ASN A 223 -10.42 -8.29 14.28
CA ASN A 223 -10.91 -8.66 12.95
C ASN A 223 -9.79 -8.90 11.92
N TRP A 224 -8.59 -9.24 12.37
CA TRP A 224 -7.38 -9.23 11.53
C TRP A 224 -7.52 -10.14 10.30
N LEU A 225 -8.23 -11.26 10.46
CA LEU A 225 -8.49 -12.22 9.39
C LEU A 225 -9.38 -11.64 8.29
N VAL A 226 -10.39 -10.84 8.65
CA VAL A 226 -11.23 -10.13 7.68
C VAL A 226 -10.44 -9.09 6.91
N SER A 227 -9.56 -8.35 7.61
CA SER A 227 -8.66 -7.38 6.97
C SER A 227 -7.74 -8.06 5.95
N LEU A 228 -7.17 -9.22 6.31
CA LEU A 228 -6.29 -10.00 5.44
C LEU A 228 -7.05 -10.57 4.24
N GLU A 229 -8.25 -11.14 4.45
CA GLU A 229 -9.12 -11.62 3.36
C GLU A 229 -9.46 -10.48 2.38
N MET A 230 -9.81 -9.29 2.89
CA MET A 230 -10.08 -8.13 2.05
C MET A 230 -8.84 -7.68 1.27
N ALA A 231 -7.69 -7.62 1.94
CA ALA A 231 -6.43 -7.25 1.30
C ALA A 231 -6.04 -8.23 0.19
N ALA A 232 -6.23 -9.54 0.40
CA ALA A 232 -5.99 -10.55 -0.61
C ALA A 232 -6.91 -10.37 -1.84
N ILE A 233 -8.19 -10.06 -1.64
CA ILE A 233 -9.12 -9.76 -2.75
C ILE A 233 -8.64 -8.53 -3.54
N LEU A 234 -8.32 -7.44 -2.84
CA LEU A 234 -7.83 -6.22 -3.49
C LEU A 234 -6.48 -6.43 -4.18
N PHE A 235 -5.62 -7.28 -3.64
CA PHE A 235 -4.36 -7.68 -4.25
C PHE A 235 -4.58 -8.42 -5.57
N VAL A 236 -5.50 -9.40 -5.60
CA VAL A 236 -5.84 -10.11 -6.85
C VAL A 236 -6.40 -9.16 -7.91
N ILE A 237 -7.28 -8.23 -7.53
CA ILE A 237 -7.80 -7.21 -8.44
C ILE A 237 -6.66 -6.33 -8.97
N ASN A 238 -5.76 -5.87 -8.09
CA ASN A 238 -4.60 -5.07 -8.47
C ASN A 238 -3.66 -5.80 -9.42
N TYR A 239 -3.41 -7.08 -9.15
CA TYR A 239 -2.52 -7.92 -9.94
C TYR A 239 -3.05 -8.12 -11.35
N ILE A 240 -4.35 -8.44 -11.49
CA ILE A 240 -5.02 -8.54 -12.79
C ILE A 240 -4.96 -7.21 -13.54
N LEU A 241 -5.29 -6.10 -12.86
CA LEU A 241 -5.22 -4.76 -13.44
C LEU A 241 -3.80 -4.42 -13.92
N SER A 242 -2.78 -4.79 -13.13
CA SER A 242 -1.38 -4.57 -13.47
C SER A 242 -0.95 -5.39 -14.68
N ILE A 243 -1.37 -6.65 -14.81
CA ILE A 243 -1.10 -7.47 -16.01
C ILE A 243 -1.73 -6.83 -17.24
N VAL A 244 -2.98 -6.40 -17.16
CA VAL A 244 -3.68 -5.76 -18.28
C VAL A 244 -2.95 -4.49 -18.69
N VAL A 245 -2.64 -3.61 -17.74
CA VAL A 245 -1.94 -2.35 -18.00
C VAL A 245 -0.54 -2.59 -18.55
N TYR A 246 0.20 -3.53 -17.97
CA TYR A 246 1.52 -3.92 -18.45
C TYR A 246 1.44 -4.42 -19.90
N SER A 247 0.47 -5.27 -20.24
CA SER A 247 0.31 -5.79 -21.61
C SER A 247 -0.01 -4.68 -22.63
N LEU A 248 -0.78 -3.67 -22.23
CA LEU A 248 -1.12 -2.52 -23.09
C LEU A 248 0.08 -1.60 -23.29
N ILE A 249 0.91 -1.43 -22.26
CA ILE A 249 2.04 -0.50 -22.29
C ILE A 249 3.31 -1.15 -22.83
N ALA A 250 3.57 -2.44 -22.58
CA ALA A 250 4.79 -3.14 -22.97
C ALA A 250 5.07 -3.04 -24.48
N ASN A 251 4.03 -3.16 -25.30
CA ASN A 251 4.12 -3.00 -26.76
C ASN A 251 4.58 -1.59 -27.18
N SER A 252 4.34 -0.57 -26.36
CA SER A 252 4.76 0.81 -26.60
C SER A 252 6.13 1.13 -25.99
N LEU A 253 6.38 0.69 -24.74
CA LEU A 253 7.58 1.05 -23.97
C LEU A 253 8.85 0.33 -24.43
N LEU A 254 8.77 -0.88 -24.99
CA LEU A 254 9.97 -1.59 -25.49
C LEU A 254 10.69 -0.81 -26.61
N SER A 255 9.97 0.07 -27.32
CA SER A 255 10.55 0.97 -28.33
C SER A 255 11.11 2.29 -27.75
N ALA A 256 10.78 2.62 -26.50
CA ALA A 256 10.99 3.95 -25.94
C ALA A 256 12.47 4.31 -25.73
N PRO A 257 13.30 3.48 -25.04
CA PRO A 257 14.69 3.83 -24.80
C PRO A 257 15.47 3.93 -26.11
N LEU A 258 15.12 3.09 -27.10
CA LEU A 258 15.73 3.08 -28.42
C LEU A 258 15.40 4.37 -29.20
N VAL A 259 14.14 4.84 -29.16
CA VAL A 259 13.75 6.09 -29.81
C VAL A 259 14.37 7.30 -29.12
N PHE A 260 14.41 7.34 -27.79
CA PHE A 260 15.07 8.41 -27.03
C PHE A 260 16.57 8.46 -27.30
N ALA A 261 17.25 7.31 -27.32
CA ALA A 261 18.68 7.22 -27.58
C ALA A 261 19.05 7.61 -29.01
N LEU A 262 18.19 7.30 -30.00
CA LEU A 262 18.49 7.56 -31.42
C LEU A 262 18.05 8.95 -31.92
N ARG A 263 17.02 9.57 -31.32
CA ARG A 263 16.38 10.77 -31.87
C ARG A 263 16.22 11.94 -30.89
N GLY A 264 16.61 11.77 -29.63
CA GLY A 264 16.43 12.78 -28.59
C GLY A 264 14.96 13.03 -28.22
N ILE A 265 14.71 14.03 -27.35
CA ILE A 265 13.36 14.40 -26.92
C ILE A 265 12.78 15.40 -27.93
N ASN A 266 11.82 14.95 -28.74
CA ASN A 266 11.06 15.81 -29.64
C ASN A 266 9.55 15.70 -29.41
N LEU A 267 8.78 16.64 -29.96
CA LEU A 267 7.32 16.69 -29.77
C LEU A 267 6.62 15.39 -30.18
N ALA A 268 7.08 14.74 -31.27
CA ALA A 268 6.55 13.45 -31.71
C ALA A 268 6.76 12.34 -30.68
N THR A 269 7.89 12.35 -29.96
CA THR A 269 8.19 11.41 -28.88
C THR A 269 7.29 11.67 -27.68
N VAL A 270 7.09 12.94 -27.28
CA VAL A 270 6.17 13.31 -26.20
C VAL A 270 4.72 12.89 -26.50
N LEU A 271 4.22 13.19 -27.70
CA LEU A 271 2.87 12.82 -28.13
C LEU A 271 2.66 11.30 -28.17
N LYS A 272 3.72 10.52 -28.45
CA LYS A 272 3.66 9.06 -28.41
C LYS A 272 3.52 8.47 -27.01
N PHE A 273 4.01 9.16 -25.97
CA PHE A 273 3.92 8.71 -24.56
C PHE A 273 2.73 9.28 -23.80
N LEU A 274 2.16 10.37 -24.29
CA LEU A 274 1.05 11.04 -23.62
C LEU A 274 -0.14 10.09 -23.36
N PRO A 275 -0.60 9.25 -24.31
CA PRO A 275 -1.69 8.29 -24.05
C PRO A 275 -1.38 7.29 -22.92
N GLN A 276 -0.14 6.85 -22.79
CA GLN A 276 0.30 5.87 -21.79
C GLN A 276 0.37 6.52 -20.42
N ILE A 277 0.87 7.76 -20.34
CA ILE A 277 0.84 8.55 -19.10
C ILE A 277 -0.62 8.76 -18.66
N LEU A 278 -1.50 9.16 -19.58
CA LEU A 278 -2.93 9.34 -19.30
C LEU A 278 -3.60 8.03 -18.87
N LEU A 279 -3.26 6.89 -19.50
CA LEU A 279 -3.74 5.56 -19.11
C LEU A 279 -3.29 5.20 -17.69
N LEU A 280 -2.01 5.39 -17.36
CA LEU A 280 -1.47 5.13 -16.03
C LEU A 280 -2.14 6.02 -14.97
N MET A 281 -2.34 7.30 -15.27
CA MET A 281 -3.06 8.22 -14.39
C MET A 281 -4.51 7.78 -14.21
N ALA A 282 -5.23 7.45 -15.29
CA ALA A 282 -6.63 7.01 -15.22
C ALA A 282 -6.78 5.72 -14.41
N VAL A 283 -5.90 4.74 -14.61
CA VAL A 283 -5.89 3.48 -13.86
C VAL A 283 -5.56 3.73 -12.39
N GLY A 284 -4.55 4.55 -12.09
CA GLY A 284 -4.20 4.90 -10.72
C GLY A 284 -5.34 5.62 -9.99
N ALA A 285 -6.00 6.55 -10.69
CA ALA A 285 -7.17 7.28 -10.22
C ALA A 285 -8.34 6.34 -9.89
N TRP A 286 -8.64 5.45 -10.84
CA TRP A 286 -9.70 4.47 -10.74
C TRP A 286 -9.44 3.52 -9.57
N PHE A 287 -8.24 2.95 -9.49
CA PHE A 287 -7.90 1.97 -8.46
C PHE A 287 -7.81 2.60 -7.07
N GLY A 288 -7.28 3.82 -6.97
CA GLY A 288 -7.27 4.59 -5.72
C GLY A 288 -8.68 4.81 -5.18
N THR A 289 -9.58 5.33 -6.02
CA THR A 289 -10.99 5.53 -5.65
C THR A 289 -11.63 4.23 -5.16
N PHE A 290 -11.43 3.14 -5.91
CA PHE A 290 -11.98 1.83 -5.58
C PHE A 290 -11.48 1.30 -4.23
N GLN A 291 -10.17 1.38 -3.98
CA GLN A 291 -9.59 0.89 -2.73
C GLN A 291 -10.09 1.70 -1.52
N TYR A 292 -10.09 3.03 -1.58
CA TYR A 292 -10.59 3.85 -0.48
C TYR A 292 -12.07 3.59 -0.21
N ALA A 293 -12.90 3.45 -1.24
CA ALA A 293 -14.30 3.09 -1.10
C ALA A 293 -14.47 1.72 -0.42
N ALA A 294 -13.74 0.71 -0.89
CA ALA A 294 -13.83 -0.64 -0.36
C ALA A 294 -13.41 -0.73 1.12
N TRP A 295 -12.30 -0.09 1.50
CA TRP A 295 -11.83 -0.04 2.89
C TRP A 295 -12.77 0.75 3.79
N THR A 296 -13.35 1.85 3.29
CA THR A 296 -14.34 2.65 4.04
C THR A 296 -15.60 1.83 4.35
N ILE A 297 -16.13 1.12 3.36
CA ILE A 297 -17.31 0.27 3.53
C ILE A 297 -16.98 -0.89 4.49
N LEU A 298 -15.81 -1.51 4.35
CA LEU A 298 -15.37 -2.55 5.27
C LEU A 298 -15.30 -2.04 6.72
N TYR A 299 -14.64 -0.90 6.94
CA TYR A 299 -14.51 -0.28 8.27
C TYR A 299 -15.88 -0.09 8.93
N ARG A 300 -16.83 0.50 8.20
CA ARG A 300 -18.20 0.72 8.72
C ARG A 300 -18.88 -0.57 9.14
N ARG A 301 -18.75 -1.63 8.34
CA ARG A 301 -19.34 -2.94 8.65
C ARG A 301 -18.66 -3.64 9.83
N LEU A 302 -17.36 -3.42 10.02
CA LEU A 302 -16.63 -3.93 11.19
C LEU A 302 -17.06 -3.21 12.46
N VAL A 303 -17.20 -1.87 12.41
CA VAL A 303 -17.65 -1.06 13.55
C VAL A 303 -19.10 -1.37 13.93
N SER A 304 -19.97 -1.65 12.96
CA SER A 304 -21.36 -2.05 13.23
C SER A 304 -21.53 -3.50 13.71
N GLY A 305 -20.44 -4.29 13.81
CA GLY A 305 -20.48 -5.68 14.26
C GLY A 305 -21.10 -6.67 13.27
N GLN A 306 -21.27 -6.28 12.01
CA GLN A 306 -22.01 -7.07 11.01
C GLN A 306 -21.17 -8.14 10.28
N ILE A 307 -19.94 -8.42 10.71
CA ILE A 307 -19.03 -9.31 9.97
C ILE A 307 -18.47 -10.44 10.85
N MET A 308 -18.59 -11.67 10.36
CA MET A 308 -17.80 -12.83 10.80
C MET A 308 -16.82 -13.26 9.69
N PRO A 309 -15.58 -13.66 10.01
CA PRO A 309 -14.59 -14.10 9.03
C PRO A 309 -15.01 -15.34 8.24
N LYS A 310 -14.59 -15.46 6.97
CA LYS A 310 -14.97 -16.61 6.13
C LYS A 310 -14.27 -17.89 6.58
N LEU A 311 -12.98 -17.79 6.93
CA LEU A 311 -12.20 -18.94 7.39
C LEU A 311 -12.74 -19.57 8.69
N ILE A 312 -13.29 -18.78 9.60
CA ILE A 312 -13.93 -19.29 10.83
C ILE A 312 -15.22 -20.05 10.50
N ARG A 313 -16.03 -19.53 9.57
CA ARG A 313 -17.22 -20.28 9.10
C ARG A 313 -16.85 -21.58 8.39
N LEU A 314 -15.78 -21.55 7.58
CA LEU A 314 -15.30 -22.76 6.93
C LEU A 314 -14.80 -23.78 7.96
N SER A 315 -14.13 -23.33 9.04
CA SER A 315 -13.72 -24.23 10.12
C SER A 315 -14.88 -24.77 10.95
N ASP A 316 -15.94 -24.00 11.15
CA ASP A 316 -17.13 -24.44 11.89
C ASP A 316 -18.01 -25.39 11.06
N ASP A 317 -17.99 -25.24 9.73
CA ASP A 317 -18.69 -26.13 8.80
C ASP A 317 -17.96 -27.46 8.59
N ILE A 318 -16.63 -27.52 8.80
CA ILE A 318 -15.83 -28.75 8.64
C ILE A 318 -16.28 -29.90 9.58
N PRO A 319 -16.46 -29.69 10.90
CA PRO A 319 -16.99 -30.71 11.81
C PRO A 319 -18.35 -31.23 11.37
N ASN A 320 -19.26 -30.34 10.99
CA ASN A 320 -20.61 -30.70 10.52
C ASN A 320 -20.56 -31.47 9.19
N TYR A 321 -19.63 -31.12 8.30
CA TYR A 321 -19.44 -31.81 7.03
C TYR A 321 -18.84 -33.21 7.23
N LEU A 322 -17.85 -33.33 8.12
CA LEU A 322 -17.24 -34.61 8.50
C LEU A 322 -18.27 -35.51 9.19
N GLU A 323 -19.04 -35.00 10.16
CA GLU A 323 -20.09 -35.76 10.83
C GLU A 323 -21.16 -36.27 9.85
N ASN A 324 -21.60 -35.41 8.93
CA ASN A 324 -22.54 -35.79 7.88
C ASN A 324 -21.95 -36.80 6.88
N TRP A 325 -20.65 -36.72 6.59
CA TRP A 325 -19.94 -37.69 5.75
C TRP A 325 -19.83 -39.05 6.43
N PHE A 326 -19.47 -39.10 7.72
CA PHE A 326 -19.42 -40.33 8.51
C PHE A 326 -20.80 -40.96 8.72
N ARG A 327 -21.86 -40.16 8.86
CA ARG A 327 -23.25 -40.65 8.90
C ARG A 327 -23.71 -41.28 7.57
N ARG A 328 -23.27 -40.74 6.44
CA ARG A 328 -23.63 -41.25 5.10
C ARG A 328 -22.81 -42.48 4.69
N ASN A 329 -21.57 -42.60 5.17
CA ASN A 329 -20.66 -43.70 4.85
C ASN A 329 -20.22 -44.48 6.10
N PRO A 330 -21.11 -45.26 6.75
CA PRO A 330 -20.81 -45.94 8.01
C PRO A 330 -19.69 -47.00 7.91
N ALA A 331 -19.29 -47.40 6.69
CA ALA A 331 -18.21 -48.36 6.46
C ALA A 331 -16.80 -47.80 6.77
N SER A 332 -16.65 -46.48 6.93
CA SER A 332 -15.36 -45.83 7.26
C SER A 332 -15.15 -45.61 8.76
N LEU A 333 -16.13 -45.97 9.60
CA LEU A 333 -15.98 -45.86 11.05
C LEU A 333 -15.03 -46.95 11.57
N PRO A 334 -13.96 -46.60 12.32
CA PRO A 334 -13.12 -47.59 12.95
C PRO A 334 -13.95 -48.43 13.92
N LYS A 335 -14.03 -49.74 13.69
CA LYS A 335 -14.75 -50.65 14.58
C LYS A 335 -14.17 -50.53 16.00
N PRO A 336 -15.01 -50.39 17.05
CA PRO A 336 -14.52 -50.30 18.41
C PRO A 336 -13.71 -51.56 18.73
N LYS A 337 -12.43 -51.38 19.10
CA LYS A 337 -11.60 -52.47 19.64
C LYS A 337 -12.33 -53.04 20.84
N LYS A 338 -12.78 -54.29 20.75
CA LYS A 338 -13.31 -55.04 21.89
C LYS A 338 -12.25 -55.03 22.99
N SER A 339 -12.51 -54.31 24.08
CA SER A 339 -11.72 -54.44 25.30
C SER A 339 -11.92 -55.86 25.81
N SER A 340 -10.89 -56.69 25.72
CA SER A 340 -10.86 -57.97 26.41
C SER A 340 -10.67 -57.68 27.90
N THR A 341 -11.77 -57.55 28.63
CA THR A 341 -11.77 -57.79 30.07
C THR A 341 -11.56 -59.28 30.28
N LYS A 342 -10.36 -59.62 30.73
CA LYS A 342 -10.07 -60.78 31.57
C LYS A 342 -9.26 -60.32 32.75
#